data_AF-A0A931SKT1-F1
#
_entry.id   AF-A0A931SKT1-F1
#
_cell.length_a   1.000
_cell.length_b   1.000
_cell.length_c   1.000
_cell.angle_alpha   90.00
_cell.angle_beta   90.00
_cell.angle_gamma   90.00
#
_symmetry.space_group_name_H-M   'P 1'
#
loop_
_entity.id
_entity.type
_entity.pdbx_description
1 polymer ?
#
loop_
_entity_poly.entity_id
_entity_poly.type
_entity_poly.pdbx_seq_one_letter_code
_entity_poly.pdbx_strand_id
1 'polypeptide(L)'
;MRHLGSIAYEMALTAEGVFQYALFSAPRLWDIAAGALLVREAGGEVLQWRKGRWTPFGPVAAGTAKEIERLKEWRAPVLAGPSSVVQWVAGGLKVRRLLLWRLWWRLRARG
;
A
#
# COMPACT_ATOMS: atom_id res chain seq x y z
N MET A 1 7.78 -9.96 -10.93
CA MET A 1 7.09 -8.74 -10.44
C MET A 1 7.06 -7.76 -11.59
N ARG A 2 5.88 -7.44 -12.14
CA ARG A 2 5.74 -6.41 -13.18
C ARG A 2 5.41 -5.10 -12.47
N HIS A 3 6.24 -4.08 -12.66
CA HIS A 3 5.95 -2.71 -12.24
C HIS A 3 5.42 -1.97 -13.46
N LEU A 4 4.12 -1.73 -13.52
CA LEU A 4 3.49 -1.06 -14.67
C LEU A 4 3.60 0.46 -14.59
N GLY A 5 4.36 0.98 -13.62
CA GLY A 5 4.57 2.41 -13.42
C GLY A 5 3.34 3.15 -12.91
N SER A 6 2.20 2.46 -12.73
CA SER A 6 0.93 3.02 -12.27
C SER A 6 0.31 2.16 -11.17
N ILE A 7 0.32 2.70 -9.95
CA ILE A 7 -0.22 2.05 -8.75
C ILE A 7 -1.72 1.79 -8.90
N ALA A 8 -2.47 2.77 -9.41
CA ALA A 8 -3.90 2.64 -9.62
C ALA A 8 -4.25 1.50 -10.58
N TYR A 9 -3.47 1.35 -11.66
CA TYR A 9 -3.69 0.28 -12.63
C TYR A 9 -3.35 -1.11 -12.05
N GLU A 10 -2.24 -1.24 -11.31
CA GLU A 10 -1.88 -2.48 -10.64
C GLU A 10 -2.92 -2.92 -9.60
N MET A 11 -3.54 -1.97 -8.89
CA MET A 11 -4.65 -2.24 -7.98
C MET A 11 -5.92 -2.67 -8.71
N ALA A 12 -6.24 -2.07 -9.85
CA ALA A 12 -7.38 -2.50 -10.67
C ALA A 12 -7.18 -3.93 -11.17
N LEU A 13 -5.99 -4.27 -11.67
CA LEU A 13 -5.65 -5.65 -12.09
C LEU A 13 -5.70 -6.66 -10.93
N THR A 14 -5.41 -6.21 -9.71
CA THR A 14 -5.55 -7.03 -8.50
C THR A 14 -7.01 -7.24 -8.13
N ALA A 15 -7.86 -6.22 -8.26
CA ALA A 15 -9.30 -6.33 -8.04
C ALA A 15 -9.96 -7.27 -9.07
N GLU A 16 -9.53 -7.22 -10.32
CA GLU A 16 -9.95 -8.14 -11.41
C GLU A 16 -9.38 -9.56 -11.27
N GLY A 17 -8.53 -9.82 -10.27
CA GLY A 17 -7.90 -11.14 -10.07
C GLY A 17 -6.79 -11.49 -11.07
N VAL A 18 -6.46 -10.59 -12.00
CA VAL A 18 -5.34 -10.75 -12.94
C VAL A 18 -4.01 -10.80 -12.20
N PHE A 19 -3.85 -9.95 -11.18
CA PHE A 19 -2.71 -9.97 -10.27
C PHE A 19 -3.06 -10.67 -8.96
N GLN A 20 -2.20 -11.61 -8.55
CA GLN A 20 -2.39 -12.39 -7.32
C GLN A 20 -2.28 -11.52 -6.06
N TYR A 21 -1.44 -10.49 -6.09
CA TYR A 21 -1.35 -9.45 -5.07
C TYR A 21 -0.55 -8.26 -5.61
N ALA A 22 -0.74 -7.09 -5.01
CA ALA A 22 0.06 -5.89 -5.26
C ALA A 22 0.75 -5.44 -3.96
N LEU A 23 2.04 -5.09 -4.04
CA LEU A 23 2.85 -4.61 -2.92
C LEU A 23 3.52 -3.29 -3.30
N PHE A 24 3.18 -2.23 -2.59
CA PHE A 24 3.72 -0.89 -2.78
C PHE A 24 4.52 -0.46 -1.54
N SER A 25 5.66 0.20 -1.73
CA SER A 25 6.58 0.52 -0.63
C SER A 25 6.22 1.79 0.14
N ALA A 26 5.76 2.85 -0.54
CA ALA A 26 5.33 4.10 0.08
C ALA A 26 4.46 4.96 -0.87
N PRO A 27 3.33 4.45 -1.38
CA PRO A 27 2.39 5.22 -2.21
C PRO A 27 1.88 6.47 -1.50
N ARG A 28 1.44 7.47 -2.27
CA ARG A 28 0.56 8.52 -1.72
C ARG A 28 -0.84 7.96 -1.56
N LEU A 29 -1.61 8.55 -0.65
CA LEU A 29 -2.97 8.11 -0.38
C LEU A 29 -3.86 8.15 -1.63
N TRP A 30 -3.75 9.20 -2.43
CA TRP A 30 -4.55 9.36 -3.66
C TRP A 30 -4.19 8.34 -4.75
N ASP A 31 -2.99 7.75 -4.73
CA ASP A 31 -2.61 6.72 -5.71
C ASP A 31 -3.31 5.37 -5.43
N ILE A 32 -3.73 5.15 -4.18
CA ILE A 32 -4.29 3.86 -3.73
C ILE A 32 -5.75 3.92 -3.30
N ALA A 33 -6.30 5.10 -3.01
CA ALA A 33 -7.62 5.22 -2.38
C ALA A 33 -8.73 4.54 -3.20
N ALA A 34 -8.78 4.83 -4.50
CA ALA A 34 -9.75 4.23 -5.41
C ALA A 34 -9.52 2.72 -5.58
N GLY A 35 -8.27 2.31 -5.79
CA GLY A 35 -7.92 0.90 -5.93
C GLY A 35 -8.23 0.08 -4.68
N ALA A 36 -8.04 0.66 -3.49
CA ALA A 36 -8.32 0.00 -2.23
C ALA A 36 -9.83 -0.25 -2.04
N LEU A 37 -10.67 0.65 -2.52
CA LEU A 37 -12.12 0.44 -2.57
C LEU A 37 -12.47 -0.72 -3.51
N LEU A 38 -11.96 -0.70 -4.75
CA LEU A 38 -12.23 -1.74 -5.74
C LEU A 38 -11.83 -3.13 -5.26
N VAL A 39 -10.62 -3.28 -4.71
CA VAL A 39 -10.15 -4.56 -4.15
C VAL A 39 -11.08 -5.07 -3.06
N ARG A 40 -11.60 -4.18 -2.20
CA ARG A 40 -12.53 -4.56 -1.13
C ARG A 40 -13.90 -4.96 -1.65
N GLU A 41 -14.44 -4.23 -2.63
CA GLU A 41 -15.72 -4.59 -3.27
C GLU A 41 -15.62 -5.92 -4.03
N ALA A 42 -14.43 -6.25 -4.55
CA ALA A 42 -14.12 -7.56 -5.13
C ALA A 42 -13.91 -8.67 -4.08
N GLY A 43 -14.10 -8.39 -2.79
CA GLY A 43 -13.92 -9.36 -1.69
C GLY A 43 -12.47 -9.58 -1.25
N GLY A 44 -11.54 -8.77 -1.76
CA GLY A 44 -10.14 -8.78 -1.35
C GLY A 44 -9.86 -7.95 -0.10
N GLU A 45 -8.62 -8.02 0.37
CA GLU A 45 -8.13 -7.31 1.54
C GLU A 45 -7.01 -6.34 1.17
N VAL A 46 -6.95 -5.22 1.89
CA VAL A 46 -5.89 -4.21 1.77
C VAL A 46 -5.29 -3.97 3.14
N LEU A 47 -3.99 -4.21 3.26
CA LEU A 47 -3.21 -4.00 4.48
C LEU A 47 -2.24 -2.84 4.30
N GLN A 48 -2.02 -2.09 5.37
CA GLN A 48 -0.97 -1.08 5.49
C GLN A 48 0.05 -1.48 6.56
N TRP A 49 1.32 -1.12 6.35
CA TRP A 49 2.35 -1.30 7.37
C TRP A 49 2.38 -0.09 8.32
N ARG A 50 2.00 -0.32 9.58
CA ARG A 50 2.03 0.71 10.64
C ARG A 50 2.55 0.13 11.93
N LYS A 51 3.38 0.91 12.64
CA LYS A 51 3.92 0.54 13.96
C LYS A 51 4.54 -0.87 14.01
N GLY A 52 5.25 -1.25 12.95
CA GLY A 52 5.97 -2.52 12.89
C GLY A 52 5.12 -3.76 12.57
N ARG A 53 3.88 -3.59 12.11
CA ARG A 53 2.99 -4.69 11.73
C ARG A 53 2.09 -4.32 10.55
N TRP A 54 1.59 -5.35 9.87
CA TRP A 54 0.51 -5.20 8.91
C TRP A 54 -0.81 -5.01 9.65
N THR A 55 -1.61 -4.03 9.22
CA THR A 55 -2.93 -3.73 9.79
C THR A 55 -3.91 -3.41 8.65
N PRO A 56 -5.21 -3.69 8.78
CA PRO A 56 -6.19 -3.30 7.79
C PRO A 56 -6.07 -1.82 7.40
N PHE A 57 -6.15 -1.55 6.09
CA PHE A 57 -6.23 -0.20 5.58
C PHE A 57 -7.61 0.37 5.88
N GLY A 58 -7.62 1.48 6.62
CA GLY A 58 -8.85 2.12 7.09
C GLY A 58 -9.54 2.97 6.02
N PRO A 59 -10.75 3.46 6.32
CA PRO A 59 -11.46 4.37 5.44
C PRO A 59 -10.66 5.66 5.21
N VAL A 60 -10.75 6.18 3.98
CA VAL A 60 -10.21 7.49 3.61
C VAL A 60 -11.32 8.52 3.78
N ALA A 61 -11.33 9.21 4.92
CA ALA A 61 -12.29 10.25 5.22
C ALA A 61 -11.58 11.44 5.90
N ALA A 62 -12.02 12.65 5.56
CA ALA A 62 -11.63 13.88 6.24
C ALA A 62 -12.83 14.82 6.30
N GLY A 63 -13.16 15.31 7.49
CA GLY A 63 -14.21 16.31 7.71
C GLY A 63 -13.67 17.71 8.01
N THR A 64 -12.36 17.83 8.23
CA THR A 64 -11.69 19.08 8.60
C THR A 64 -10.44 19.36 7.75
N ALA A 65 -10.05 20.63 7.64
CA ALA A 65 -8.83 21.01 6.92
C ALA A 65 -7.56 20.32 7.49
N LYS A 66 -7.48 20.18 8.82
CA LYS A 66 -6.36 19.51 9.50
C LYS A 66 -6.27 18.03 9.15
N GLU A 67 -7.41 17.36 8.98
CA GLU A 67 -7.44 15.97 8.52
C GLU A 67 -6.99 15.85 7.07
N ILE A 68 -7.43 16.78 6.19
CA ILE A 68 -6.98 16.82 4.80
C ILE A 68 -5.45 16.97 4.73
N GLU A 69 -4.86 17.86 5.53
CA GLU A 69 -3.39 17.99 5.60
C GLU A 69 -2.71 16.70 6.03
N ARG A 70 -3.23 16.03 7.08
CA ARG A 70 -2.73 14.73 7.52
C ARG A 70 -2.82 13.66 6.42
N LEU A 71 -3.89 13.67 5.63
CA LEU A 71 -4.06 12.74 4.50
C LEU A 71 -3.07 13.03 3.37
N LYS A 72 -2.71 14.30 3.13
CA LYS A 72 -1.70 14.67 2.11
C LYS A 72 -0.31 14.12 2.45
N GLU A 73 0.03 14.10 3.73
CA GLU A 73 1.31 13.58 4.22
C GLU A 73 1.34 12.06 4.37
N TRP A 74 0.18 11.41 4.34
CA TRP A 74 0.06 9.97 4.53
C TRP A 74 0.92 9.21 3.51
N ARG A 75 1.78 8.32 4.03
CA ARG A 75 2.56 7.34 3.28
C ARG A 75 2.79 6.10 4.14
N ALA A 76 2.52 4.92 3.61
CA ALA A 76 2.87 3.65 4.24
C ALA A 76 2.99 2.56 3.17
N PRO A 77 3.79 1.50 3.38
CA PRO A 77 3.72 0.30 2.57
C PRO A 77 2.30 -0.27 2.55
N VAL A 78 1.84 -0.73 1.39
CA VAL A 78 0.50 -1.28 1.17
C VAL A 78 0.59 -2.62 0.47
N LEU A 79 -0.18 -3.59 0.94
CA LEU A 79 -0.35 -4.91 0.36
C LEU A 79 -1.84 -5.10 0.05
N ALA A 80 -2.18 -5.54 -1.16
CA ALA A 80 -3.56 -5.75 -1.59
C ALA A 80 -3.70 -7.06 -2.38
N GLY A 81 -4.85 -7.73 -2.27
CA GLY A 81 -5.14 -8.99 -2.98
C GLY A 81 -6.19 -9.85 -2.27
N PRO A 82 -6.41 -11.10 -2.70
CA PRO A 82 -7.28 -12.03 -2.00
C PRO A 82 -6.82 -12.25 -0.55
N SER A 83 -7.76 -12.29 0.40
CA SER A 83 -7.45 -12.31 1.84
C SER A 83 -6.51 -13.45 2.23
N SER A 84 -6.68 -14.64 1.67
CA SER A 84 -5.80 -15.80 1.93
C SER A 84 -4.34 -15.53 1.54
N VAL A 85 -4.13 -14.92 0.38
CA VAL A 85 -2.80 -14.57 -0.13
C VAL A 85 -2.20 -13.43 0.69
N VAL A 86 -2.98 -12.38 0.94
CA VAL A 86 -2.53 -11.20 1.68
C VAL A 86 -2.10 -11.58 3.10
N GLN A 87 -2.86 -12.40 3.81
CA GLN A 87 -2.53 -12.86 5.16
C GLN A 87 -1.29 -13.75 5.17
N TRP A 88 -1.15 -14.65 4.20
CA TRP A 88 0.03 -15.50 4.05
C TRP A 88 1.29 -14.67 3.79
N VAL A 89 1.23 -13.73 2.85
CA VAL A 89 2.33 -12.81 2.51
C VAL A 89 2.68 -11.92 3.71
N ALA A 90 1.68 -11.39 4.41
CA ALA A 90 1.87 -10.56 5.61
C ALA A 90 2.56 -11.32 6.75
N GLY A 91 2.24 -12.60 6.95
CA GLY A 91 2.86 -13.47 7.94
C GLY A 91 4.33 -13.81 7.64
N GLY A 92 4.68 -13.95 6.35
CA GLY A 92 6.05 -14.24 5.91
C GLY A 92 6.98 -13.02 5.82
N LEU A 93 6.43 -11.81 5.67
CA LEU A 93 7.20 -10.58 5.51
C LEU A 93 7.74 -10.04 6.85
N LYS A 94 8.89 -10.56 7.30
CA LYS A 94 9.74 -9.83 8.28
C LYS A 94 10.49 -8.71 7.54
N VAL A 95 10.01 -7.48 7.71
CA VAL A 95 10.51 -6.26 7.03
C VAL A 95 11.92 -5.84 7.50
N ARG A 96 12.93 -6.71 7.32
CA ARG A 96 14.35 -6.36 7.51
C ARG A 96 14.93 -5.58 6.31
N ARG A 97 14.26 -5.58 5.15
CA ARG A 97 14.80 -5.02 3.88
C ARG A 97 14.31 -3.61 3.51
N LEU A 98 13.18 -3.12 4.02
CA LEU A 98 12.65 -1.77 3.67
C LEU A 98 13.39 -0.62 4.38
N LEU A 99 14.10 -0.91 5.48
CA LEU A 99 14.95 0.06 6.17
C LEU A 99 16.19 0.44 5.34
N LEU A 100 16.76 -0.53 4.60
CA LEU A 100 17.93 -0.29 3.73
C LEU A 100 17.59 0.62 2.54
N TRP A 101 16.36 0.56 2.03
CA TRP A 101 15.89 1.44 0.96
C TRP A 101 15.75 2.91 1.40
N ARG A 102 15.29 3.14 2.64
CA ARG A 102 15.28 4.48 3.25
C ARG A 102 16.69 5.03 3.46
N LEU A 103 17.66 4.17 3.76
CA LEU A 103 19.08 4.55 3.89
C LEU A 103 19.69 4.89 2.52
N TRP A 104 19.35 4.11 1.49
CA TRP A 104 19.81 4.34 0.12
C TRP A 104 19.31 5.67 -0.47
N TRP A 105 18.06 6.06 -0.20
CA TRP A 105 17.52 7.37 -0.58
C TRP A 105 18.20 8.56 0.15
N ARG A 106 18.61 8.37 1.42
CA ARG A 106 19.34 9.40 2.18
C ARG A 106 20.76 9.63 1.65
N LEU A 107 21.39 8.62 1.06
CA LEU A 107 22.72 8.72 0.47
C LEU A 107 22.69 9.39 -0.92
N ARG A 108 21.55 9.34 -1.62
CA ARG A 108 21.39 9.98 -2.95
C ARG A 108 21.03 11.47 -2.92
N ALA A 109 20.58 11.99 -1.77
CA ALA A 109 20.18 13.38 -1.59
C ALA A 109 21.32 14.31 -1.09
N ARG A 110 22.57 13.84 -1.10
CA ARG A 110 23.79 14.60 -0.73
C ARG A 110 24.87 14.58 -1.83
N GLY A 111 24.46 14.40 -3.08
CA GLY A 111 25.33 14.49 -4.26
C GLY A 111 24.79 15.51 -5.24
#